data_AF-A0A7C2BLP1-F1
#
_entry.id   AF-A0A7C2BLP1-F1
#
_cell.length_a   1.000
_cell.length_b   1.000
_cell.length_c   1.000
_cell.angle_alpha   90.00
_cell.angle_beta   90.00
_cell.angle_gamma   90.00
#
_symmetry.space_group_name_H-M   'P 1'
#
loop_
_entity.id
_entity.type
_entity.pdbx_description
1 polymer ?
#
loop_
_entity_poly.entity_id
_entity_poly.type
_entity_poly.pdbx_seq_one_letter_code
_entity_poly.pdbx_strand_id
1 'polypeptide(L)'
;MQAWLIYSIISLLLWGVWGVILKYSNNFYNTVTTYYLSTIGSFATATILTLTMKNDFNTNPLRHIHFPLIAGFFGTLGYWFMVKALEQGKASIVITITAVYPVITLALSILILYEKLTLTQVIGIVLAVLGIVLMSI
;
A
#
# COMPACT_ATOMS: atom_id res chain seq x y z
N MET A 1 -23.44 -6.20 0.74
CA MET A 1 -22.37 -5.20 0.56
C MET A 1 -21.89 -5.23 -0.88
N GLN A 2 -21.53 -4.08 -1.45
CA GLN A 2 -20.92 -4.05 -2.80
C GLN A 2 -19.56 -4.77 -2.76
N ALA A 3 -19.24 -5.56 -3.79
CA ALA A 3 -18.08 -6.48 -3.79
C ALA A 3 -16.74 -5.77 -3.50
N TRP A 4 -16.55 -4.54 -3.99
CA TRP A 4 -15.33 -3.74 -3.76
C TRP A 4 -15.06 -3.47 -2.27
N LEU A 5 -16.10 -3.33 -1.45
CA LEU A 5 -15.96 -3.07 -0.02
C LEU A 5 -15.44 -4.31 0.71
N ILE A 6 -15.88 -5.50 0.29
CA ILE A 6 -15.41 -6.78 0.84
C ILE A 6 -13.92 -6.95 0.55
N TYR A 7 -13.49 -6.73 -0.70
CA TYR A 7 -12.08 -6.78 -1.06
C TYR A 7 -11.22 -5.78 -0.27
N SER A 8 -11.76 -4.58 -0.01
CA SER A 8 -11.07 -3.56 0.78
C SER A 8 -10.87 -3.99 2.25
N ILE A 9 -11.89 -4.61 2.85
CA ILE A 9 -11.81 -5.10 4.24
C ILE A 9 -10.82 -6.26 4.35
N ILE A 10 -10.87 -7.22 3.42
CA ILE A 10 -9.91 -8.33 3.37
C ILE A 10 -8.48 -7.77 3.23
N SER A 11 -8.27 -6.81 2.34
CA SER A 11 -6.98 -6.15 2.17
C SER A 11 -6.51 -5.48 3.47
N LEU A 12 -7.39 -4.75 4.16
CA LEU A 12 -7.06 -4.10 5.43
C LEU A 12 -6.56 -5.11 6.48
N LEU A 13 -7.23 -6.26 6.61
CA LEU A 13 -6.81 -7.31 7.54
C LEU A 13 -5.45 -7.91 7.17
N LEU A 14 -5.24 -8.20 5.88
CA LEU A 14 -3.98 -8.74 5.38
C LEU A 14 -2.82 -7.75 5.57
N TRP A 15 -3.05 -6.46 5.33
CA TRP A 15 -2.05 -5.41 5.57
C TRP A 15 -1.70 -5.26 7.05
N GLY A 16 -2.68 -5.40 7.95
CA GLY A 16 -2.44 -5.42 9.39
C GLY A 16 -1.53 -6.58 9.82
N VAL A 17 -1.82 -7.80 9.36
CA VAL A 17 -0.99 -8.99 9.64
C VAL A 17 0.40 -8.84 9.05
N TRP A 18 0.49 -8.39 7.79
CA TRP A 18 1.73 -8.15 7.08
C TRP A 18 2.65 -7.19 7.83
N GLY A 19 2.15 -6.05 8.31
CA GLY A 19 2.97 -5.05 8.99
C GLY A 19 3.62 -5.58 10.26
N VAL A 20 2.91 -6.43 11.02
CA VAL A 20 3.46 -7.08 12.24
C VAL A 20 4.53 -8.10 11.87
N ILE A 21 4.26 -8.99 10.91
CA ILE A 21 5.23 -9.99 10.45
C ILE A 21 6.49 -9.31 9.90
N LEU A 22 6.32 -8.22 9.15
CA LEU A 22 7.42 -7.46 8.57
C LEU A 22 8.29 -6.83 9.65
N LYS A 23 7.69 -6.15 10.65
CA LYS A 23 8.47 -5.63 11.79
C LYS A 23 9.18 -6.75 12.55
N TYR A 24 8.52 -7.89 12.74
CA TYR A 24 9.10 -9.04 13.42
C TYR A 24 10.32 -9.59 12.67
N SER A 25 10.27 -9.62 11.33
CA SER A 25 11.39 -10.07 10.49
C SER A 25 12.66 -9.22 10.65
N ASN A 26 12.52 -7.93 10.96
CA ASN A 26 13.65 -7.03 11.22
C ASN A 26 14.43 -7.36 12.50
N ASN A 27 13.93 -8.26 13.37
CA ASN A 27 14.71 -8.79 14.48
C ASN A 27 15.76 -9.81 14.04
N PHE A 28 15.59 -10.41 12.86
CA PHE A 28 16.46 -11.46 12.33
C PHE A 28 17.29 -10.97 11.13
N TYR A 29 16.77 -10.00 10.38
CA TYR A 29 17.35 -9.55 9.12
C TYR A 29 17.44 -8.03 9.07
N ASN A 30 18.45 -7.52 8.35
CA ASN A 30 18.59 -6.09 8.08
C ASN A 30 17.56 -5.64 7.01
N THR A 31 17.41 -4.33 6.86
CA THR A 31 16.47 -3.74 5.87
C THR A 31 16.59 -4.32 4.47
N VAL A 32 17.82 -4.51 3.97
CA VAL A 32 18.06 -4.97 2.59
C VAL A 32 17.56 -6.41 2.42
N THR A 33 17.92 -7.29 3.34
CA THR A 33 17.50 -8.70 3.31
C THR A 33 15.99 -8.83 3.51
N THR A 34 15.42 -8.13 4.49
CA THR A 34 13.97 -8.10 4.72
C THR A 34 13.23 -7.67 3.46
N TYR A 35 13.62 -6.53 2.87
CA TYR A 35 13.00 -5.99 1.66
C TYR A 35 13.11 -6.97 0.48
N TYR A 36 14.30 -7.53 0.24
CA TYR A 36 14.54 -8.43 -0.88
C TYR A 36 13.72 -9.72 -0.77
N LEU A 37 13.75 -10.39 0.38
CA LEU A 37 13.01 -11.63 0.61
C LEU A 37 11.50 -11.42 0.56
N SER A 38 10.99 -10.33 1.14
CA SER A 38 9.56 -10.02 1.09
C SER A 38 9.11 -9.65 -0.33
N THR A 39 9.94 -8.97 -1.13
CA THR A 39 9.65 -8.70 -2.55
C THR A 39 9.60 -9.99 -3.37
N ILE A 40 10.50 -10.94 -3.14
CA ILE A 40 10.43 -12.29 -3.76
C ILE A 40 9.11 -12.98 -3.40
N GLY A 41 8.74 -12.95 -2.11
CA GLY A 41 7.46 -13.50 -1.65
C GLY A 41 6.27 -12.88 -2.37
N SER A 42 6.21 -11.55 -2.46
CA SER A 42 5.16 -10.82 -3.17
C SER A 42 5.11 -11.16 -4.66
N PHE A 43 6.26 -11.26 -5.33
CA PHE A 43 6.34 -11.64 -6.73
C PHE A 43 5.85 -13.07 -6.98
N ALA A 44 6.22 -14.01 -6.10
CA ALA A 44 5.73 -15.38 -6.16
C ALA A 44 4.20 -15.44 -5.98
N THR A 45 3.65 -14.73 -4.99
CA THR A 45 2.20 -14.64 -4.78
C THR A 45 1.49 -14.03 -5.98
N ALA A 46 2.00 -12.93 -6.54
CA ALA A 46 1.43 -12.31 -7.74
C ALA A 46 1.43 -13.27 -8.95
N THR A 47 2.51 -14.03 -9.13
CA THR A 47 2.62 -15.03 -10.20
C THR A 47 1.61 -16.17 -10.01
N ILE A 48 1.48 -16.71 -8.80
CA ILE A 48 0.51 -17.78 -8.51
C ILE A 48 -0.93 -17.30 -8.73
N LEU A 49 -1.27 -16.11 -8.25
CA LEU A 49 -2.61 -15.54 -8.43
C LEU A 49 -2.94 -15.30 -9.90
N THR A 50 -2.01 -14.76 -10.68
CA THR A 50 -2.22 -14.53 -12.12
C THR A 50 -2.38 -15.83 -12.91
N LEU A 51 -1.63 -16.89 -12.58
CA LEU A 51 -1.76 -18.20 -13.24
C LEU A 51 -3.07 -18.94 -12.89
N THR A 52 -3.63 -18.68 -11.72
CA THR A 52 -4.88 -19.31 -11.25
C THR A 52 -6.13 -18.57 -11.71
N MET A 53 -6.01 -17.29 -12.03
CA MET A 53 -7.06 -16.50 -12.65
C MET A 53 -7.21 -16.90 -14.13
N LYS A 54 -8.37 -17.46 -14.51
CA LYS A 54 -8.68 -17.80 -15.91
C LYS A 54 -8.86 -16.51 -16.73
N ASN A 55 -7.73 -16.02 -17.27
CA ASN A 55 -7.51 -15.02 -18.32
C ASN A 55 -8.68 -14.12 -18.77
N ASP A 56 -8.71 -12.91 -18.23
CA ASP A 56 -9.10 -11.69 -18.95
C ASP A 56 -7.85 -10.79 -19.15
N PHE A 57 -6.74 -11.36 -19.66
CA PHE A 57 -5.63 -10.50 -20.06
C PHE A 57 -6.12 -9.58 -21.18
N ASN A 58 -6.17 -8.29 -20.86
CA ASN A 58 -6.76 -7.29 -21.75
C ASN A 58 -6.05 -7.29 -23.11
N THR A 59 -6.82 -7.07 -24.19
CA THR A 59 -6.41 -7.37 -25.58
C THR A 59 -5.30 -6.46 -26.15
N ASN A 60 -4.72 -5.56 -25.35
CA ASN A 60 -3.53 -4.82 -25.71
C ASN A 60 -2.70 -4.42 -24.46
N PRO A 61 -1.96 -5.37 -23.86
CA PRO A 61 -1.26 -5.14 -22.59
C PRO A 61 -0.14 -4.08 -22.72
N LEU A 62 0.36 -3.83 -23.92
CA LEU A 62 1.51 -2.96 -24.17
C LEU A 62 1.13 -1.47 -24.28
N ARG A 63 -0.10 -1.13 -24.68
CA ARG A 63 -0.51 0.27 -24.93
C ARG A 63 -0.41 1.16 -23.69
N HIS A 64 -0.69 0.60 -22.51
CA HIS A 64 -0.74 1.34 -21.24
C HIS A 64 0.18 0.74 -20.17
N ILE A 65 1.17 -0.07 -20.58
CA ILE A 65 2.08 -0.78 -19.67
C ILE A 65 2.87 0.16 -18.76
N HIS A 66 3.11 1.41 -19.19
CA HIS A 66 3.84 2.39 -18.40
C HIS A 66 3.14 2.75 -17.09
N PHE A 67 1.79 2.79 -17.03
CA PHE A 67 1.08 3.12 -15.79
C PHE A 67 1.33 2.11 -14.65
N PRO A 68 1.10 0.80 -14.83
CA PRO A 68 1.40 -0.17 -13.78
C PRO A 68 2.91 -0.29 -13.49
N LEU A 69 3.79 -0.05 -14.46
CA LEU A 69 5.24 -0.04 -14.23
C LEU A 69 5.67 1.15 -13.35
N ILE A 70 5.16 2.35 -13.63
CA ILE A 70 5.44 3.54 -12.81
C ILE A 70 4.86 3.36 -11.41
N ALA A 71 3.62 2.84 -11.30
CA ALA A 71 3.02 2.52 -10.01
C ALA A 71 3.85 1.50 -9.22
N GLY A 72 4.34 0.45 -9.90
CA GLY A 72 5.24 -0.55 -9.30
C GLY A 72 6.57 0.04 -8.84
N PHE A 73 7.16 0.95 -9.60
CA PHE A 73 8.37 1.67 -9.22
C PHE A 73 8.18 2.49 -7.94
N PHE A 74 7.16 3.35 -7.88
CA PHE A 74 6.89 4.14 -6.68
C PHE A 74 6.45 3.28 -5.49
N GLY A 75 5.69 2.21 -5.74
CA GLY A 75 5.26 1.27 -4.71
C GLY A 75 6.43 0.53 -4.06
N THR A 76 7.37 0.02 -4.87
CA THR A 76 8.56 -0.68 -4.37
C THR A 76 9.55 0.27 -3.69
N LEU A 77 9.74 1.47 -4.24
CA LEU A 77 10.58 2.49 -3.61
C LEU A 77 10.01 2.95 -2.27
N GLY A 78 8.71 3.22 -2.20
CA GLY A 78 8.02 3.55 -0.95
C GLY A 78 8.09 2.41 0.07
N TYR A 79 7.92 1.17 -0.39
CA TYR A 79 8.06 -0.01 0.46
C TYR A 79 9.47 -0.11 1.07
N TRP A 80 10.53 0.15 0.29
CA TRP A 80 11.89 0.16 0.80
C TRP A 80 12.09 1.16 1.94
N PHE A 81 11.62 2.40 1.77
CA PHE A 81 11.69 3.42 2.83
C PHE A 81 10.87 3.05 4.06
N MET A 82 9.71 2.41 3.87
CA MET A 82 8.90 1.92 4.99
C MET A 82 9.62 0.81 5.77
N VAL A 83 10.23 -0.18 5.10
CA VAL A 83 11.03 -1.22 5.77
C VAL A 83 12.19 -0.58 6.54
N LYS A 84 12.87 0.41 5.93
CA LYS A 84 13.95 1.15 6.58
C LYS A 84 13.48 1.93 7.82
N ALA A 85 12.28 2.49 7.78
CA ALA A 85 11.67 3.14 8.93
C ALA A 85 11.27 2.12 10.01
N LEU A 86 10.77 0.94 9.64
CA LEU A 86 10.46 -0.15 10.58
C LEU A 86 11.71 -0.73 11.25
N GLU A 87 12.90 -0.59 10.68
CA GLU A 87 14.15 -0.94 11.35
C GLU A 87 14.41 -0.02 12.55
N GLN A 88 14.04 1.27 12.45
CA GLN A 88 14.38 2.30 13.42
C GLN A 88 13.22 2.67 14.39
N GLY A 89 11.97 2.44 13.97
CA GLY A 89 10.77 2.86 14.70
C GLY A 89 9.89 1.72 15.17
N LYS A 90 8.91 2.03 16.02
CA LYS A 90 7.83 1.10 16.39
C LYS A 90 6.91 0.88 15.19
N ALA A 91 6.48 -0.36 14.97
CA ALA A 91 5.54 -0.70 13.90
C ALA A 91 4.25 0.11 13.99
N SER A 92 3.71 0.27 15.20
CA SER A 92 2.50 1.06 15.44
C SER A 92 2.62 2.50 14.94
N ILE A 93 3.78 3.13 15.05
CA ILE A 93 3.98 4.53 14.62
C ILE A 93 4.23 4.57 13.11
N VAL A 94 5.18 3.76 12.61
CA VAL A 94 5.58 3.78 11.19
C VAL A 94 4.41 3.38 10.27
N ILE A 95 3.68 2.32 10.62
CA ILE A 95 2.52 1.86 9.83
C ILE A 95 1.41 2.92 9.87
N THR A 96 1.16 3.53 11.03
CA THR A 96 0.11 4.56 11.15
C THR A 96 0.45 5.80 10.33
N ILE A 97 1.68 6.32 10.42
CA ILE A 97 2.13 7.46 9.61
C ILE A 97 2.06 7.14 8.11
N THR A 98 2.52 5.96 7.70
CA THR A 98 2.47 5.58 6.28
C THR A 98 1.06 5.32 5.78
N ALA A 99 0.13 4.92 6.64
CA ALA A 99 -1.29 4.77 6.31
C ALA A 99 -2.00 6.10 5.98
N VAL A 100 -1.35 7.26 6.15
CA VAL A 100 -1.84 8.58 5.70
C VAL A 100 -1.70 8.77 4.18
N TYR A 101 -1.02 7.86 3.47
CA TYR A 101 -0.83 7.99 2.01
C TYR A 101 -2.12 8.28 1.19
N PRO A 102 -3.34 7.84 1.58
CA PRO A 102 -4.56 8.18 0.85
C PRO A 102 -4.81 9.69 0.74
N VAL A 103 -4.29 10.50 1.66
CA VAL A 103 -4.35 11.97 1.59
C VAL A 103 -3.57 12.50 0.39
N ILE A 104 -2.37 11.95 0.17
CA ILE A 104 -1.55 12.27 -0.99
C ILE A 104 -2.22 11.75 -2.26
N THR A 105 -2.72 10.51 -2.24
CA THR A 105 -3.47 9.93 -3.37
C THR A 105 -4.64 10.81 -3.76
N LEU A 106 -5.45 11.26 -2.80
CA LEU A 106 -6.58 12.13 -3.05
C LEU A 106 -6.16 13.48 -3.66
N ALA A 107 -5.14 14.14 -3.10
CA ALA A 107 -4.64 15.39 -3.64
C ALA A 107 -4.19 15.21 -5.10
N LEU A 108 -3.48 14.12 -5.40
CA LEU A 108 -3.07 13.77 -6.75
C LEU A 108 -4.27 13.40 -7.65
N SER A 109 -5.30 12.74 -7.14
CA SER A 109 -6.52 12.44 -7.90
C SER A 109 -7.26 13.71 -8.32
N ILE A 110 -7.31 14.74 -7.47
CA ILE A 110 -7.88 16.05 -7.85
C ILE A 110 -7.04 16.68 -8.95
N LEU A 111 -5.71 16.68 -8.80
CA LEU A 111 -4.81 17.41 -9.70
C LEU A 111 -4.63 16.72 -11.05
N ILE A 112 -4.56 15.39 -11.08
CA ILE A 112 -4.20 14.59 -12.25
C ILE A 112 -5.44 13.97 -12.89
N LEU A 113 -6.37 13.44 -12.08
CA LEU A 113 -7.57 12.77 -12.55
C LEU A 113 -8.80 13.69 -12.61
N TYR A 114 -8.67 14.95 -12.15
CA TYR A 114 -9.73 15.95 -12.11
C TYR A 114 -10.98 15.48 -11.36
N GLU A 115 -10.81 14.64 -10.34
CA GLU A 115 -11.90 14.15 -9.51
C GLU A 115 -12.50 15.29 -8.68
N LYS A 116 -13.84 15.36 -8.63
CA LYS A 116 -14.57 16.30 -7.78
C LYS A 116 -14.77 15.70 -6.40
N LEU A 117 -14.30 16.39 -5.37
CA LEU A 117 -14.51 15.97 -3.99
C LEU A 117 -15.75 16.60 -3.38
N THR A 118 -16.45 15.78 -2.63
CA THR A 118 -17.52 16.24 -1.73
C THR A 118 -16.92 16.80 -0.45
N LEU A 119 -17.62 17.74 0.18
CA LEU A 119 -17.21 18.29 1.47
C LEU A 119 -17.07 17.19 2.55
N THR A 120 -17.91 16.17 2.49
CA THR A 120 -17.86 15.01 3.41
C THR A 120 -16.57 14.20 3.27
N GLN A 121 -16.06 13.99 2.05
CA GLN A 121 -14.78 13.30 1.84
C GLN A 121 -13.62 14.10 2.43
N VAL A 122 -13.61 15.43 2.24
CA VAL A 122 -12.60 16.32 2.80
C VAL A 122 -12.61 16.25 4.33
N ILE A 123 -13.79 16.33 4.96
CA ILE A 123 -13.93 16.19 6.41
C ILE A 123 -13.42 14.83 6.89
N GLY A 124 -13.80 13.74 6.22
CA GLY A 124 -13.34 12.39 6.57
C GLY A 124 -11.82 12.26 6.54
N ILE A 125 -11.17 12.92 5.58
CA ILE A 125 -9.70 12.95 5.46
C ILE A 125 -9.06 13.75 6.59
N VAL A 126 -9.60 14.94 6.90
CA VAL A 126 -9.10 15.73 8.02
C VAL A 126 -9.21 14.93 9.33
N LEU A 127 -10.33 14.26 9.56
CA LEU A 127 -10.52 13.40 10.73
C LEU A 127 -9.54 12.21 10.75
N ALA A 128 -9.30 11.55 9.62
CA ALA A 128 -8.34 10.47 9.51
C ALA A 128 -6.91 10.93 9.84
N VAL A 129 -6.49 12.09 9.30
CA VAL A 129 -5.18 12.70 9.58
C VAL A 129 -5.05 13.01 11.08
N LEU A 130 -6.06 13.63 11.67
CA LEU A 130 -6.05 13.95 13.10
C LEU A 130 -5.96 12.69 13.97
N GLY A 131 -6.71 11.64 13.63
CA GLY A 131 -6.63 10.35 14.33
C GLY A 131 -5.22 9.75 14.28
N ILE A 132 -4.57 9.81 13.11
CA ILE A 132 -3.21 9.31 12.91
C ILE A 132 -2.18 10.14 13.70
N VAL A 133 -2.30 11.47 13.71
CA VAL A 133 -1.44 12.35 14.51
C VAL A 133 -1.57 12.00 15.99
N LEU A 134 -2.79 11.83 16.50
CA LEU A 134 -3.04 11.45 17.90
C LEU A 134 -2.43 10.09 18.26
N MET A 135 -2.49 9.10 17.35
CA MET A 135 -1.86 7.80 17.57
C MET A 135 -0.32 7.84 17.52
N SER A 136 0.26 8.89 16.94
CA SER A 136 1.70 9.05 16.74
C SER A 136 2.39 9.83 17.87
N ILE A 137 1.62 10.46 18.76
CA ILE A 137 2.07 11.11 20.01
C ILE A 137 2.17 10.07 21.11
#